data_AF-A0A8E2JSI1-F1
#
_entry.id   AF-A0A8E2JSI1-F1
#
_cell.length_a   1.000
_cell.length_b   1.000
_cell.length_c   1.000
_cell.angle_alpha   90.00
_cell.angle_beta   90.00
_cell.angle_gamma   90.00
#
_symmetry.space_group_name_H-M   'P 1'
#
loop_
_entity.id
_entity.type
_entity.pdbx_description
1 polymer ?
#
loop_
_entity_poly.entity_id
_entity_poly.type
_entity_poly.pdbx_seq_one_letter_code
_entity_poly.pdbx_strand_id
1 'polypeptide(L)'
;PSELSSGLVELNCTAASITTPWGTLAAEVFPLEKWDQSASEAPNEQRKALRRKYINLGHQESQISTILAPLRTVSQRKFAQQREIAYRGGEIGTAWLRTDYSAGTDDQHEQLMSDTDVENAVGSDDSLLNDADLHSFGDGWQRVFVVLPKLLYPTMDMLDSDLVRFLAHIERLIAITQRNSSLGRREEEVFNIVHTPVQKAHVVNYLIVEDKEAPESGEILVVFVDDLEQVVRKDRVDAGKVEDSGGLWMQSAYDDTVTWMKGGVGVDYAIGGARGPPYLLE
;
A
#
# COMPACT_ATOMS: atom_id res chain seq x y z
N PRO A 1 35.56 -6.23 52.15
CA PRO A 1 34.24 -5.67 52.54
C PRO A 1 33.91 -4.42 51.72
N SER A 2 32.91 -4.59 50.83
CA SER A 2 32.04 -3.60 50.15
C SER A 2 32.69 -2.37 49.50
N GLU A 3 32.79 -2.26 48.17
CA GLU A 3 31.72 -2.08 47.16
C GLU A 3 31.25 -0.63 47.00
N LEU A 4 31.49 -0.09 45.80
CA LEU A 4 30.52 0.57 44.90
C LEU A 4 31.29 1.52 43.96
N SER A 5 31.94 0.94 42.94
CA SER A 5 32.37 1.67 41.74
C SER A 5 31.19 1.67 40.78
N SER A 6 30.55 2.84 40.60
CA SER A 6 29.46 3.02 39.66
C SER A 6 30.01 2.99 38.23
N GLY A 7 29.90 1.84 37.57
CA GLY A 7 30.10 1.73 36.14
C GLY A 7 28.92 2.38 35.41
N LEU A 8 29.07 3.66 35.03
CA LEU A 8 28.30 4.23 33.93
C LEU A 8 28.85 3.60 32.64
N VAL A 9 28.13 2.62 32.13
CA VAL A 9 28.28 2.15 30.75
C VAL A 9 27.84 3.32 29.87
N GLU A 10 28.80 4.04 29.29
CA GLU A 10 28.55 4.94 28.18
C GLU A 10 28.01 4.09 27.02
N LEU A 11 26.68 4.10 26.87
CA LEU A 11 26.02 3.65 25.65
C LEU A 11 26.41 4.63 24.55
N ASN A 12 27.43 4.24 23.80
CA ASN A 12 27.89 4.92 22.60
C ASN A 12 26.84 4.72 21.51
N CYS A 13 25.73 5.45 21.62
CA CYS A 13 24.73 5.54 20.57
C CYS A 13 25.29 6.43 19.45
N THR A 14 25.81 5.81 18.40
CA THR A 14 25.92 6.45 17.09
C THR A 14 24.50 6.81 16.64
N ALA A 15 24.05 8.01 17.01
CA ALA A 15 22.75 8.54 16.66
C ALA A 15 22.72 8.84 15.15
N ALA A 16 22.38 7.84 14.34
CA ALA A 16 21.52 8.13 13.20
C ALA A 16 20.28 8.81 13.81
N SER A 17 20.02 10.07 13.46
CA SER A 17 18.90 10.82 14.02
C SER A 17 17.59 10.17 13.57
N ILE A 18 17.10 9.21 14.35
CA ILE A 18 15.74 8.69 14.22
C ILE A 18 14.82 9.78 14.74
N THR A 19 14.52 10.78 13.91
CA THR A 19 13.40 11.68 14.18
C THR A 19 12.17 11.01 13.59
N THR A 20 11.34 10.44 14.46
CA THR A 20 9.95 10.10 14.11
C THR A 20 9.24 11.41 13.75
N PRO A 21 8.64 11.54 12.55
CA PRO A 21 7.91 12.75 12.18
C PRO A 21 6.77 13.04 13.15
N TRP A 22 6.54 14.32 13.44
CA TRP A 22 5.42 14.75 14.28
C TRP A 22 4.07 14.35 13.68
N GLY A 23 3.13 13.94 14.52
CA GLY A 23 1.77 13.60 14.10
C GLY A 23 1.63 12.15 13.61
N THR A 24 2.64 11.31 13.82
CA THR A 24 2.61 9.89 13.42
C THR A 24 2.24 8.97 14.58
N LEU A 25 2.51 9.37 15.82
CA LEU A 25 2.20 8.55 16.99
C LEU A 25 0.70 8.60 17.30
N ALA A 26 0.09 7.46 17.69
CA ALA A 26 -1.33 7.42 18.08
C ALA A 26 -1.69 8.44 19.17
N ALA A 27 -0.76 8.71 20.10
CA ALA A 27 -0.92 9.71 21.15
C ALA A 27 -0.89 11.17 20.64
N GLU A 28 -0.43 11.41 19.41
CA GLU A 28 -0.40 12.70 18.71
C GLU A 28 -1.57 12.82 17.72
N VAL A 29 -1.87 11.76 16.97
CA VAL A 29 -2.99 11.68 16.03
C VAL A 29 -4.33 11.90 16.74
N PHE A 30 -4.54 11.24 17.88
CA PHE A 30 -5.81 11.34 18.60
C PHE A 30 -6.17 12.78 19.01
N PRO A 31 -5.25 13.57 19.61
CA PRO A 31 -5.48 15.00 19.83
C PRO A 31 -5.75 15.80 18.55
N LEU A 32 -5.06 15.51 17.44
CA LEU A 32 -5.26 16.21 16.17
C LEU A 32 -6.67 15.98 15.60
N GLU A 33 -7.16 14.73 15.63
CA GLU A 33 -8.51 14.39 15.14
C GLU A 33 -9.64 14.94 16.02
N LYS A 34 -9.40 15.04 17.33
CA LYS A 34 -10.41 15.47 18.31
C LYS A 34 -10.24 16.91 18.76
N TRP A 35 -9.36 17.66 18.09
CA TRP A 35 -9.15 19.07 18.37
C TRP A 35 -10.38 19.88 17.96
N ASP A 36 -10.98 20.59 18.91
CA ASP A 36 -12.06 21.53 18.63
C ASP A 36 -11.49 22.96 18.62
N GLN A 37 -11.34 23.54 17.43
CA GLN A 37 -10.85 24.91 17.25
C GLN A 37 -11.81 25.97 17.80
N SER A 38 -13.09 25.63 17.99
CA SER A 38 -14.12 26.53 18.52
C SER A 38 -14.26 26.48 20.03
N ALA A 39 -13.52 25.59 20.70
CA ALA A 39 -13.61 25.41 22.13
C ALA A 39 -13.18 26.68 22.89
N SER A 40 -13.96 27.07 23.90
CA SER A 40 -13.68 28.24 24.74
C SER A 40 -12.57 28.01 25.78
N GLU A 41 -12.07 26.78 25.88
CA GLU A 41 -11.01 26.41 26.82
C GLU A 41 -9.61 26.75 26.27
N ALA A 42 -8.65 26.96 27.17
CA ALA A 42 -7.28 27.20 26.75
C ALA A 42 -6.69 25.93 26.09
N PRO A 43 -5.86 26.05 25.03
CA PRO A 43 -5.29 24.90 24.32
C PRO A 43 -4.58 23.86 25.22
N ASN A 44 -3.95 24.31 26.31
CA ASN A 44 -3.30 23.39 27.25
C ASN A 44 -4.31 22.52 28.02
N GLU A 45 -5.48 23.06 28.36
CA GLU A 45 -6.53 22.32 29.08
C GLU A 45 -7.22 21.32 28.16
N GLN A 46 -7.49 21.71 26.91
CA GLN A 46 -7.97 20.78 25.87
C GLN A 46 -6.98 19.63 25.65
N ARG A 47 -5.67 19.92 25.51
CA ARG A 47 -4.64 18.87 25.39
C ARG A 47 -4.65 17.92 26.60
N LYS A 48 -4.75 18.43 27.83
CA LYS A 48 -4.82 17.59 29.03
C LYS A 48 -6.08 16.71 29.03
N ALA A 49 -7.23 17.27 28.66
CA ALA A 49 -8.49 16.55 28.59
C ALA A 49 -8.44 15.44 27.52
N LEU A 50 -7.97 15.74 26.31
CA LEU A 50 -7.79 14.77 25.23
C LEU A 50 -6.77 13.69 25.60
N ARG A 51 -5.64 14.04 26.22
CA ARG A 51 -4.68 13.06 26.71
C ARG A 51 -5.28 12.12 27.77
N ARG A 52 -6.10 12.65 28.69
CA ARG A 52 -6.81 11.82 29.67
C ARG A 52 -7.80 10.89 28.99
N LYS A 53 -8.55 11.36 27.98
CA LYS A 53 -9.44 10.53 27.16
C LYS A 53 -8.66 9.42 26.44
N TYR A 54 -7.53 9.75 25.81
CA TYR A 54 -6.67 8.77 25.14
C TYR A 54 -6.18 7.67 26.10
N ILE A 55 -5.70 8.04 27.30
CA ILE A 55 -5.29 7.06 28.31
C ILE A 55 -6.48 6.19 28.75
N ASN A 56 -7.66 6.79 28.91
CA ASN A 56 -8.88 6.09 29.29
C ASN A 56 -9.51 5.26 28.17
N LEU A 57 -9.13 5.46 26.91
CA LEU A 57 -9.43 4.54 25.81
C LEU A 57 -8.70 3.20 25.95
N GLY A 58 -7.81 3.07 26.96
CA GLY A 58 -7.04 1.88 27.28
C GLY A 58 -7.75 0.59 26.89
N HIS A 59 -7.03 -0.28 26.18
CA HIS A 59 -7.63 -1.39 25.47
C HIS A 59 -8.42 -2.29 26.43
N GLN A 60 -9.73 -2.40 26.22
CA GLN A 60 -10.48 -3.47 26.86
C GLN A 60 -10.14 -4.77 26.14
N GLU A 61 -9.62 -5.76 26.86
CA GLU A 61 -9.28 -7.08 26.32
C GLU A 61 -10.47 -7.74 25.60
N SER A 62 -11.69 -7.46 26.08
CA SER A 62 -12.93 -7.87 25.43
C SER A 62 -13.11 -7.26 24.04
N GLN A 63 -12.76 -5.99 23.83
CA GLN A 63 -12.84 -5.34 22.53
C GLN A 63 -11.74 -5.84 21.59
N ILE A 64 -10.53 -6.08 22.10
CA ILE A 64 -9.47 -6.70 21.30
C ILE A 64 -9.93 -8.07 20.79
N SER A 65 -10.41 -8.93 21.68
CA SER A 65 -10.78 -10.31 21.32
C SER A 65 -12.03 -10.41 20.43
N THR A 66 -12.97 -9.46 20.51
CA THR A 66 -14.22 -9.50 19.73
C THR A 66 -14.22 -8.66 18.46
N ILE A 67 -13.44 -7.57 18.42
CA ILE A 67 -13.43 -6.63 17.28
C ILE A 67 -12.16 -6.79 16.45
N LEU A 68 -10.97 -6.88 17.07
CA LEU A 68 -9.70 -6.81 16.35
C LEU A 68 -9.10 -8.18 16.03
N ALA A 69 -9.10 -9.10 17.00
CA ALA A 69 -8.55 -10.44 16.82
C ALA A 69 -9.23 -11.23 15.68
N PRO A 70 -10.55 -11.10 15.44
CA PRO A 70 -11.18 -11.75 14.30
C PRO A 70 -10.85 -11.12 12.94
N LEU A 71 -10.27 -9.92 12.90
CA LEU A 71 -9.96 -9.25 11.65
C LEU A 71 -8.65 -9.73 11.02
N ARG A 72 -7.68 -10.19 11.82
CA ARG A 72 -6.33 -10.54 11.37
C ARG A 72 -5.71 -11.64 12.21
N THR A 73 -4.94 -12.50 11.56
CA THR A 73 -4.05 -13.43 12.27
C THR A 73 -2.88 -12.70 12.95
N VAL A 74 -2.16 -13.40 13.84
CA VAL A 74 -0.95 -12.85 14.49
C VAL A 74 0.13 -12.50 13.47
N SER A 75 0.33 -13.32 12.44
CA SER A 75 1.26 -13.03 11.35
C SER A 75 0.86 -11.78 10.57
N GLN A 76 -0.42 -11.60 10.27
CA GLN A 76 -0.89 -10.39 9.59
C GLN A 76 -0.78 -9.13 10.44
N ARG A 77 -0.82 -9.26 11.78
CA ARG A 77 -0.48 -8.15 12.68
C ARG A 77 1.01 -7.80 12.60
N LYS A 78 1.89 -8.79 12.49
CA LYS A 78 3.33 -8.56 12.27
C LYS A 78 3.55 -7.90 10.92
N PHE A 79 2.94 -8.39 9.85
CA PHE A 79 3.00 -7.78 8.52
C PHE A 79 2.53 -6.32 8.53
N ALA A 80 1.39 -6.04 9.16
CA ALA A 80 0.89 -4.67 9.30
C ALA A 80 1.86 -3.76 10.06
N GLN A 81 2.48 -4.28 11.13
CA GLN A 81 3.48 -3.55 11.91
C GLN A 81 4.80 -3.37 11.13
N GLN A 82 5.25 -4.39 10.42
CA GLN A 82 6.41 -4.33 9.54
C GLN A 82 6.17 -3.26 8.50
N ARG A 83 5.03 -3.23 7.83
CA ARG A 83 4.71 -2.16 6.87
C ARG A 83 4.73 -0.75 7.49
N GLU A 84 4.31 -0.62 8.76
CA GLU A 84 4.38 0.65 9.49
C GLU A 84 5.83 1.08 9.80
N ILE A 85 6.74 0.14 10.01
CA ILE A 85 8.16 0.37 10.32
C ILE A 85 9.03 0.45 9.04
N ALA A 86 8.73 -0.40 8.05
CA ALA A 86 9.39 -0.58 6.76
C ALA A 86 9.15 0.57 5.79
N TYR A 87 8.32 1.57 6.18
CA TYR A 87 8.32 2.92 5.61
C TYR A 87 9.73 3.53 5.51
N ARG A 88 10.74 2.95 6.19
CA ARG A 88 12.16 3.35 6.13
C ARG A 88 13.11 2.36 5.43
N GLY A 89 12.61 1.27 4.85
CA GLY A 89 13.38 0.01 4.81
C GLY A 89 13.53 -0.74 3.48
N GLY A 90 13.08 -0.24 2.33
CA GLY A 90 13.34 -0.91 1.05
C GLY A 90 12.81 -2.35 0.96
N GLU A 91 11.65 -2.61 1.55
CA GLU A 91 10.92 -3.88 1.41
C GLU A 91 9.76 -3.70 0.42
N ILE A 92 9.37 -4.78 -0.27
CA ILE A 92 8.34 -4.74 -1.31
C ILE A 92 6.99 -4.28 -0.74
N GLY A 93 6.67 -4.64 0.51
CA GLY A 93 5.51 -4.13 1.25
C GLY A 93 4.13 -4.49 0.66
N THR A 94 4.09 -5.41 -0.31
CA THR A 94 2.88 -5.93 -0.96
C THR A 94 2.31 -7.16 -0.25
N ALA A 95 1.18 -7.67 -0.71
CA ALA A 95 0.58 -8.91 -0.22
C ALA A 95 0.16 -9.85 -1.36
N TRP A 96 0.24 -11.16 -1.09
CA TRP A 96 -0.41 -12.19 -1.87
C TRP A 96 -1.75 -12.53 -1.22
N LEU A 97 -2.84 -12.43 -1.97
CA LEU A 97 -4.19 -12.65 -1.47
C LEU A 97 -4.83 -13.81 -2.22
N ARG A 98 -5.06 -14.93 -1.52
CA ARG A 98 -5.91 -16.00 -2.05
C ARG A 98 -7.36 -15.72 -1.67
N THR A 99 -8.24 -15.77 -2.67
CA THR A 99 -9.66 -15.42 -2.51
C THR A 99 -10.64 -16.55 -2.78
N ASP A 100 -10.17 -17.62 -3.44
CA ASP A 100 -10.96 -18.82 -3.72
C ASP A 100 -10.40 -20.05 -2.99
N TYR A 101 -11.31 -20.74 -2.32
CA TYR A 101 -11.06 -21.93 -1.49
C TYR A 101 -12.01 -23.07 -1.88
N SER A 102 -12.44 -23.08 -3.14
CA SER A 102 -13.31 -24.12 -3.68
C SER A 102 -12.63 -25.48 -3.59
N ALA A 103 -13.42 -26.56 -3.50
CA ALA A 103 -12.86 -27.91 -3.40
C ALA A 103 -11.92 -28.22 -4.57
N GLY A 104 -10.69 -28.65 -4.26
CA GLY A 104 -9.66 -29.00 -5.25
C GLY A 104 -8.67 -27.87 -5.58
N THR A 105 -8.87 -26.64 -5.06
CA THR A 105 -7.93 -25.54 -5.33
C THR A 105 -6.70 -25.54 -4.42
N ASP A 106 -6.67 -26.35 -3.36
CA ASP A 106 -5.50 -26.44 -2.46
C ASP A 106 -4.28 -27.03 -3.15
N ASP A 107 -4.42 -28.14 -3.89
CA ASP A 107 -3.31 -28.74 -4.65
C ASP A 107 -2.78 -27.77 -5.73
N GLN A 108 -3.68 -26.98 -6.32
CA GLN A 108 -3.32 -25.97 -7.33
C GLN A 108 -2.62 -24.77 -6.69
N HIS A 109 -3.08 -24.33 -5.52
CA HIS A 109 -2.39 -23.31 -4.72
C HIS A 109 -0.97 -23.77 -4.37
N GLU A 110 -0.79 -25.01 -3.89
CA GLU A 110 0.54 -25.57 -3.60
C GLU A 110 1.44 -25.58 -4.85
N GLN A 111 0.88 -25.90 -6.02
CA GLN A 111 1.61 -25.83 -7.29
C GLN A 111 2.02 -24.39 -7.64
N LEU A 112 1.10 -23.42 -7.54
CA LEU A 112 1.40 -22.00 -7.77
C LEU A 112 2.50 -21.50 -6.84
N MET A 113 2.42 -21.83 -5.54
CA MET A 113 3.46 -21.48 -4.56
C MET A 113 4.81 -22.11 -4.90
N SER A 114 4.82 -23.34 -5.45
CA SER A 114 6.04 -24.01 -5.87
C SER A 114 6.65 -23.41 -7.14
N ASP A 115 5.83 -22.84 -8.02
CA ASP A 115 6.26 -22.26 -9.29
C ASP A 115 6.74 -20.81 -9.14
N THR A 116 6.35 -20.13 -8.05
CA THR A 116 6.71 -18.74 -7.79
C THR A 116 7.86 -18.59 -6.78
N ASP A 117 8.78 -17.66 -7.04
CA ASP A 117 9.69 -17.13 -6.03
C ASP A 117 8.95 -16.14 -5.11
N VAL A 118 8.27 -16.68 -4.10
CA VAL A 118 7.41 -15.92 -3.19
C VAL A 118 8.20 -14.85 -2.41
N GLU A 119 9.44 -15.13 -2.03
CA GLU A 119 10.29 -14.17 -1.31
C GLU A 119 10.55 -12.93 -2.18
N ASN A 120 10.86 -13.11 -3.46
CA ASN A 120 11.06 -11.99 -4.38
C ASN A 120 9.74 -11.35 -4.86
N ALA A 121 8.62 -12.06 -4.79
CA ALA A 121 7.31 -11.50 -5.11
C ALA A 121 6.74 -10.63 -3.99
N VAL A 122 6.80 -11.07 -2.72
CA VAL A 122 6.12 -10.39 -1.61
C VAL A 122 7.00 -10.05 -0.40
N GLY A 123 8.27 -10.43 -0.43
CA GLY A 123 9.28 -10.10 0.59
C GLY A 123 9.26 -10.97 1.84
N SER A 124 8.11 -11.53 2.22
CA SER A 124 7.96 -12.33 3.44
C SER A 124 6.73 -13.23 3.40
N ASP A 125 6.82 -14.39 4.05
CA ASP A 125 5.67 -15.29 4.28
C ASP A 125 4.54 -14.61 5.07
N ASP A 126 4.86 -13.63 5.94
CA ASP A 126 3.83 -12.87 6.68
C ASP A 126 2.95 -12.02 5.72
N SER A 127 3.37 -11.81 4.47
CA SER A 127 2.63 -11.14 3.40
C SER A 127 1.64 -12.08 2.66
N LEU A 128 1.62 -13.37 2.99
CA LEU A 128 0.69 -14.36 2.42
C LEU A 128 -0.64 -14.33 3.18
N LEU A 129 -1.70 -13.88 2.52
CA LEU A 129 -3.06 -13.83 3.03
C LEU A 129 -3.81 -15.06 2.53
N ASN A 130 -3.52 -16.20 3.18
CA ASN A 130 -4.06 -17.51 2.84
C ASN A 130 -4.83 -18.14 4.01
N ASP A 131 -6.00 -17.58 4.34
CA ASP A 131 -6.89 -18.06 5.41
C ASP A 131 -8.34 -17.95 4.92
N ALA A 132 -9.01 -19.09 4.74
CA ALA A 132 -10.35 -19.15 4.17
C ALA A 132 -11.40 -18.41 5.01
N ASP A 133 -11.27 -18.43 6.34
CA ASP A 133 -12.22 -17.78 7.25
C ASP A 133 -12.13 -16.25 7.16
N LEU A 134 -10.97 -15.73 6.73
CA LEU A 134 -10.69 -14.31 6.66
C LEU A 134 -10.76 -13.74 5.23
N HIS A 135 -10.32 -14.50 4.22
CA HIS A 135 -10.02 -13.98 2.87
C HIS A 135 -10.84 -14.62 1.75
N SER A 136 -11.85 -15.43 2.06
CA SER A 136 -12.80 -15.94 1.05
C SER A 136 -13.70 -14.82 0.50
N PHE A 137 -13.10 -13.96 -0.33
CA PHE A 137 -13.71 -12.76 -0.88
C PHE A 137 -14.27 -12.96 -2.28
N GLY A 138 -13.82 -14.01 -3.00
CA GLY A 138 -14.07 -14.18 -4.43
C GLY A 138 -13.72 -12.90 -5.20
N ASP A 139 -14.65 -12.45 -6.06
CA ASP A 139 -14.46 -11.25 -6.88
C ASP A 139 -14.36 -9.94 -6.04
N GLY A 140 -14.73 -9.97 -4.75
CA GLY A 140 -14.70 -8.82 -3.83
C GLY A 140 -13.37 -8.65 -3.08
N TRP A 141 -12.25 -8.92 -3.73
CA TRP A 141 -10.91 -8.95 -3.13
C TRP A 141 -10.50 -7.63 -2.43
N GLN A 142 -11.06 -6.48 -2.85
CA GLN A 142 -10.79 -5.17 -2.21
C GLN A 142 -11.13 -5.13 -0.71
N ARG A 143 -11.96 -6.07 -0.23
CA ARG A 143 -12.22 -6.25 1.21
C ARG A 143 -10.95 -6.45 2.04
N VAL A 144 -9.84 -6.85 1.42
CA VAL A 144 -8.52 -6.89 2.03
C VAL A 144 -8.12 -5.54 2.63
N PHE A 145 -8.59 -4.40 2.11
CA PHE A 145 -8.27 -3.08 2.66
C PHE A 145 -8.98 -2.79 3.99
N VAL A 146 -10.10 -3.45 4.27
CA VAL A 146 -10.70 -3.43 5.62
C VAL A 146 -9.80 -4.17 6.60
N VAL A 147 -9.22 -5.28 6.15
CA VAL A 147 -8.33 -6.11 6.94
C VAL A 147 -7.00 -5.40 7.11
N LEU A 148 -6.31 -5.01 6.04
CA LEU A 148 -5.01 -4.36 6.02
C LEU A 148 -5.09 -3.00 5.31
N PRO A 149 -5.69 -1.95 5.93
CA PRO A 149 -5.84 -0.63 5.32
C PRO A 149 -4.50 0.03 5.03
N LYS A 150 -3.44 -0.40 5.73
CA LYS A 150 -2.09 0.07 5.46
C LYS A 150 -1.64 -0.25 4.04
N LEU A 151 -2.27 -1.23 3.36
CA LEU A 151 -2.03 -1.55 1.94
C LEU A 151 -2.21 -0.37 0.97
N LEU A 152 -2.95 0.66 1.38
CA LEU A 152 -3.22 1.87 0.60
C LEU A 152 -2.30 3.05 0.94
N TYR A 153 -1.38 2.88 1.88
CA TYR A 153 -0.42 3.92 2.21
C TYR A 153 0.80 3.78 1.31
N PRO A 154 1.28 4.85 0.65
CA PRO A 154 2.45 4.77 -0.22
C PRO A 154 3.64 4.14 0.53
N THR A 155 4.24 3.09 -0.04
CA THR A 155 5.44 2.46 0.53
C THR A 155 6.73 3.16 0.10
N MET A 156 6.66 3.99 -0.94
CA MET A 156 7.80 4.74 -1.44
C MET A 156 7.77 6.18 -0.93
N ASP A 157 8.74 6.49 -0.08
CA ASP A 157 9.02 7.85 0.38
C ASP A 157 9.69 8.61 -0.79
N MET A 158 8.90 9.07 -1.75
CA MET A 158 9.38 10.14 -2.61
C MET A 158 9.59 11.35 -1.71
N LEU A 159 10.84 11.79 -1.56
CA LEU A 159 11.13 13.06 -0.89
C LEU A 159 10.18 14.12 -1.46
N ASP A 160 9.64 15.00 -0.60
CA ASP A 160 8.67 16.03 -1.02
C ASP A 160 9.11 16.80 -2.28
N SER A 161 10.42 17.03 -2.44
CA SER A 161 10.99 17.67 -3.62
C SER A 161 10.86 16.88 -4.92
N ASP A 162 10.96 15.55 -4.86
CA ASP A 162 10.84 14.67 -6.01
C ASP A 162 9.38 14.50 -6.42
N LEU A 163 8.48 14.40 -5.44
CA LEU A 163 7.03 14.43 -5.68
C LEU A 163 6.61 15.75 -6.33
N VAL A 164 7.05 16.90 -5.81
CA VAL A 164 6.74 18.22 -6.40
C VAL A 164 7.26 18.33 -7.83
N ARG A 165 8.49 17.87 -8.10
CA ARG A 165 9.07 17.89 -9.46
C ARG A 165 8.31 16.98 -10.41
N PHE A 166 7.92 15.81 -9.94
CA PHE A 166 7.17 14.83 -10.69
C PHE A 166 5.76 15.33 -11.01
N LEU A 167 5.02 15.85 -10.02
CA LEU A 167 3.71 16.47 -10.24
C LEU A 167 3.78 17.65 -11.21
N ALA A 168 4.77 18.55 -11.06
CA ALA A 168 4.99 19.65 -12.00
C ALA A 168 5.41 19.17 -13.41
N HIS A 169 5.97 17.97 -13.52
CA HIS A 169 6.24 17.33 -14.82
C HIS A 169 4.94 16.78 -15.42
N ILE A 170 4.11 16.11 -14.61
CA ILE A 170 2.79 15.62 -15.00
C ILE A 170 1.88 16.76 -15.48
N GLU A 171 1.76 17.86 -14.73
CA GLU A 171 0.97 19.04 -15.14
C GLU A 171 1.42 19.59 -16.49
N ARG A 172 2.74 19.67 -16.71
CA ARG A 172 3.32 20.09 -17.99
C ARG A 172 2.96 19.13 -19.11
N LEU A 173 3.02 17.83 -18.87
CA LEU A 173 2.64 16.79 -19.84
C LEU A 173 1.14 16.87 -20.17
N ILE A 174 0.27 17.03 -19.17
CA ILE A 174 -1.18 17.22 -19.36
C ILE A 174 -1.44 18.47 -20.22
N ALA A 175 -0.79 19.59 -19.93
CA ALA A 175 -0.94 20.83 -20.70
C ALA A 175 -0.45 20.68 -22.15
N ILE A 176 0.66 19.96 -22.37
CA ILE A 176 1.17 19.64 -23.71
C ILE A 176 0.16 18.77 -24.47
N THR A 177 -0.43 17.78 -23.79
CA THR A 177 -1.46 16.91 -24.38
C THR A 177 -2.69 17.69 -24.77
N GLN A 178 -3.28 18.47 -23.86
CA GLN A 178 -4.46 19.29 -24.16
C GLN A 178 -4.21 20.21 -25.38
N ARG A 179 -3.00 20.77 -25.49
CA ARG A 179 -2.58 21.57 -26.64
C ARG A 179 -2.41 20.73 -27.93
N ASN A 180 -1.87 19.51 -27.85
CA ASN A 180 -1.61 18.64 -29.00
C ASN A 180 -2.83 17.85 -29.48
N SER A 181 -3.81 17.57 -28.63
CA SER A 181 -5.11 17.02 -29.04
C SER A 181 -5.84 17.96 -30.01
N SER A 182 -5.55 19.27 -29.94
CA SER A 182 -6.01 20.25 -30.94
C SER A 182 -5.29 20.15 -32.31
N LEU A 183 -4.20 19.38 -32.40
CA LEU A 183 -3.32 19.27 -33.58
C LEU A 183 -3.36 17.90 -34.28
N GLY A 184 -4.20 16.96 -33.84
CA GLY A 184 -4.44 15.68 -34.53
C GLY A 184 -3.27 14.67 -34.50
N ARG A 185 -2.41 14.70 -33.47
CA ARG A 185 -1.41 13.64 -33.24
C ARG A 185 -2.09 12.32 -32.83
N ARG A 186 -1.45 11.18 -33.13
CA ARG A 186 -1.98 9.83 -32.82
C ARG A 186 -2.17 9.67 -31.31
N GLU A 187 -3.36 9.21 -30.90
CA GLU A 187 -3.73 9.01 -29.48
C GLU A 187 -2.73 8.12 -28.72
N GLU A 188 -2.13 7.13 -29.39
CA GLU A 188 -1.19 6.16 -28.80
C GLU A 188 0.14 6.80 -28.34
N GLU A 189 0.67 7.79 -29.06
CA GLU A 189 1.88 8.52 -28.63
C GLU A 189 1.59 9.43 -27.43
N VAL A 190 0.41 10.04 -27.41
CA VAL A 190 -0.05 10.86 -26.27
C VAL A 190 -0.27 9.98 -25.03
N PHE A 191 -0.77 8.76 -25.24
CA PHE A 191 -1.04 7.80 -24.18
C PHE A 191 0.22 7.36 -23.43
N ASN A 192 1.26 6.94 -24.14
CA ASN A 192 2.49 6.50 -23.48
C ASN A 192 3.26 7.65 -22.83
N ILE A 193 3.20 8.85 -23.40
CA ILE A 193 3.96 10.00 -22.89
C ILE A 193 3.27 10.64 -21.67
N VAL A 194 1.94 10.57 -21.56
CA VAL A 194 1.19 11.30 -20.52
C VAL A 194 0.33 10.40 -19.65
N HIS A 195 -0.42 9.44 -20.22
CA HIS A 195 -1.31 8.60 -19.43
C HIS A 195 -0.54 7.65 -18.50
N THR A 196 0.55 7.05 -18.99
CA THR A 196 1.39 6.17 -18.16
C THR A 196 1.99 6.90 -16.95
N PRO A 197 2.68 8.05 -17.10
CA PRO A 197 3.19 8.79 -15.94
C PRO A 197 2.10 9.24 -14.94
N VAL A 198 0.94 9.70 -15.43
CA VAL A 198 -0.18 10.10 -14.54
C VAL A 198 -0.72 8.90 -13.77
N GLN A 199 -0.92 7.77 -14.42
CA GLN A 199 -1.37 6.55 -13.75
C GLN A 199 -0.37 6.09 -12.70
N LYS A 200 0.93 6.03 -13.05
CA LYS A 200 2.01 5.69 -12.13
C LYS A 200 2.00 6.58 -10.88
N ALA A 201 1.73 7.88 -11.06
CA ALA A 201 1.66 8.85 -9.97
C ALA A 201 0.65 8.51 -8.87
N HIS A 202 -0.41 7.79 -9.23
CA HIS A 202 -1.47 7.44 -8.29
C HIS A 202 -1.27 6.07 -7.65
N VAL A 203 -0.35 5.25 -8.15
CA VAL A 203 -0.13 3.91 -7.61
C VAL A 203 0.53 4.03 -6.24
N VAL A 204 -0.15 3.53 -5.21
CA VAL A 204 0.38 3.46 -3.84
C VAL A 204 0.92 2.10 -3.50
N ASN A 205 0.43 1.06 -4.16
CA ASN A 205 0.87 -0.31 -4.00
C ASN A 205 0.43 -1.16 -5.20
N TYR A 206 0.98 -2.36 -5.29
CA TYR A 206 0.37 -3.44 -6.06
C TYR A 206 -0.09 -4.56 -5.13
N LEU A 207 -0.86 -5.50 -5.66
CA LEU A 207 -1.32 -6.71 -4.98
C LEU A 207 -1.23 -7.89 -5.95
N ILE A 208 -0.97 -9.06 -5.40
CA ILE A 208 -1.07 -10.33 -6.12
C ILE A 208 -2.34 -11.02 -5.64
N VAL A 209 -3.27 -11.28 -6.54
CA VAL A 209 -4.59 -11.84 -6.24
C VAL A 209 -4.73 -13.20 -6.92
N GLU A 210 -4.73 -14.25 -6.11
CA GLU A 210 -5.07 -15.61 -6.51
C GLU A 210 -6.60 -15.77 -6.39
N ASP A 211 -7.28 -15.44 -7.49
CA ASP A 211 -8.72 -15.60 -7.66
C ASP A 211 -9.08 -16.96 -8.26
N LYS A 212 -10.37 -17.22 -8.44
CA LYS A 212 -10.88 -18.48 -8.99
C LYS A 212 -10.32 -18.86 -10.37
N GLU A 213 -9.79 -17.90 -11.12
CA GLU A 213 -9.24 -18.15 -12.46
C GLU A 213 -7.78 -18.62 -12.38
N ALA A 214 -7.02 -18.18 -11.37
CA ALA A 214 -5.59 -18.50 -11.25
C ALA A 214 -5.28 -20.01 -11.21
N PRO A 215 -6.03 -20.84 -10.46
CA PRO A 215 -5.79 -22.27 -10.44
C PRO A 215 -6.05 -22.97 -11.79
N GLU A 216 -6.94 -22.42 -12.62
CA GLU A 216 -7.29 -22.99 -13.93
C GLU A 216 -6.33 -22.54 -15.03
N SER A 217 -5.89 -21.28 -15.00
CA SER A 217 -5.02 -20.69 -16.02
C SER A 217 -3.53 -20.87 -15.75
N GLY A 218 -3.13 -21.01 -14.48
CA GLY A 218 -1.73 -20.85 -14.05
C GLY A 218 -1.25 -19.39 -14.04
N GLU A 219 -2.16 -18.44 -14.30
CA GLU A 219 -1.87 -17.01 -14.33
C GLU A 219 -2.56 -16.28 -13.19
N ILE A 220 -1.78 -15.58 -12.38
CA ILE A 220 -2.23 -14.85 -11.20
C ILE A 220 -2.48 -13.39 -11.54
N LEU A 221 -3.51 -12.81 -10.94
CA LEU A 221 -3.87 -11.42 -11.18
C LEU A 221 -2.93 -10.48 -10.40
N VAL A 222 -2.20 -9.63 -11.11
CA VAL A 222 -1.41 -8.54 -10.51
C VAL A 222 -2.19 -7.23 -10.68
N VAL A 223 -2.44 -6.52 -9.58
CA VAL A 223 -3.27 -5.30 -9.56
C VAL A 223 -2.51 -4.15 -8.94
N PHE A 224 -2.35 -3.05 -9.67
CA PHE A 224 -1.86 -1.77 -9.16
C PHE A 224 -3.04 -0.93 -8.68
N VAL A 225 -2.94 -0.40 -7.46
CA VAL A 225 -4.03 0.31 -6.78
C VAL A 225 -3.61 1.71 -6.33
N ASP A 226 -4.59 2.61 -6.25
CA ASP A 226 -4.43 3.95 -5.68
C ASP A 226 -4.82 4.01 -4.20
N ASP A 227 -4.72 5.19 -3.61
CA ASP A 227 -5.07 5.49 -2.22
C ASP A 227 -6.59 5.46 -1.92
N LEU A 228 -7.42 5.35 -2.96
CA LEU A 228 -8.88 5.27 -2.90
C LEU A 228 -9.42 3.87 -3.25
N GLU A 229 -8.57 2.84 -3.17
CA GLU A 229 -8.91 1.44 -3.47
C GLU A 229 -9.24 1.18 -4.95
N GLN A 230 -8.99 2.15 -5.84
CA GLN A 230 -9.27 2.00 -7.26
C GLN A 230 -8.13 1.27 -7.96
N VAL A 231 -8.51 0.44 -8.93
CA VAL A 231 -7.56 -0.20 -9.83
C VAL A 231 -7.01 0.86 -10.78
N VAL A 232 -5.70 1.03 -10.79
CA VAL A 232 -5.00 1.85 -11.78
C VAL A 232 -4.75 1.01 -13.04
N ARG A 233 -4.12 -0.14 -12.85
CA ARG A 233 -3.83 -1.14 -13.89
C ARG A 233 -3.88 -2.55 -13.32
N LYS A 234 -4.17 -3.53 -14.16
CA LYS A 234 -4.10 -4.95 -13.81
C LYS A 234 -3.80 -5.82 -15.01
N ASP A 235 -3.14 -6.94 -14.78
CA ASP A 235 -2.93 -7.97 -15.79
C ASP A 235 -2.84 -9.35 -15.14
N ARG A 236 -3.01 -10.41 -15.94
CA ARG A 236 -2.72 -11.77 -15.52
C ARG A 236 -1.28 -12.13 -15.88
N VAL A 237 -0.54 -12.64 -14.91
CA VAL A 237 0.89 -12.94 -15.03
C VAL A 237 1.09 -14.41 -14.70
N ASP A 238 1.84 -15.11 -15.55
CA ASP A 238 2.31 -16.47 -15.28
C ASP A 238 2.97 -16.55 -13.89
N ALA A 239 2.63 -17.58 -13.12
CA ALA A 239 3.08 -17.70 -11.74
C ALA A 239 4.61 -17.67 -11.57
N GLY A 240 5.35 -18.23 -12.52
CA GLY A 240 6.82 -18.21 -12.53
C GLY A 240 7.45 -16.91 -13.02
N LYS A 241 6.67 -15.82 -13.11
CA LYS A 241 7.14 -14.47 -13.45
C LYS A 241 6.61 -13.39 -12.51
N VAL A 242 5.82 -13.75 -11.50
CA VAL A 242 5.19 -12.78 -10.60
C VAL A 242 6.26 -12.02 -9.80
N GLU A 243 7.39 -12.65 -9.51
CA GLU A 243 8.53 -12.08 -8.78
C GLU A 243 9.16 -10.87 -9.49
N ASP A 244 9.06 -10.78 -10.82
CA ASP A 244 9.51 -9.61 -11.58
C ASP A 244 8.81 -8.33 -11.09
N SER A 245 7.54 -8.45 -10.64
CA SER A 245 6.77 -7.33 -10.09
C SER A 245 7.41 -6.79 -8.81
N GLY A 246 7.90 -7.66 -7.94
CA GLY A 246 8.55 -7.26 -6.68
C GLY A 246 9.88 -6.58 -6.91
N GLY A 247 10.73 -7.14 -7.76
CA GLY A 247 12.01 -6.53 -8.12
C GLY A 247 11.87 -5.16 -8.76
N LEU A 248 10.91 -5.00 -9.69
CA LEU A 248 10.68 -3.73 -10.39
C LEU A 248 9.93 -2.70 -9.54
N TRP A 249 9.06 -3.15 -8.63
CA TRP A 249 8.46 -2.30 -7.61
C TRP A 249 9.54 -1.62 -6.76
N MET A 250 10.50 -2.40 -6.26
CA MET A 250 11.63 -1.93 -5.48
C MET A 250 12.53 -0.92 -6.20
N GLN A 251 12.61 -1.03 -7.53
CA GLN A 251 13.39 -0.12 -8.37
C GLN A 251 12.60 1.08 -8.88
N SER A 252 11.31 1.23 -8.49
CA SER A 252 10.40 2.23 -9.07
C SER A 252 10.25 2.14 -10.59
N ALA A 253 10.46 0.96 -11.17
CA ALA A 253 10.51 0.68 -12.61
C ALA A 253 9.40 -0.28 -13.08
N TYR A 254 8.37 -0.50 -12.26
CA TYR A 254 7.24 -1.39 -12.56
C TYR A 254 6.42 -0.93 -13.77
N ASP A 255 6.50 0.34 -14.15
CA ASP A 255 5.86 0.91 -15.35
C ASP A 255 6.52 0.50 -16.67
N ASP A 256 7.72 -0.10 -16.63
CA ASP A 256 8.39 -0.67 -17.80
C ASP A 256 8.01 -2.15 -18.03
N THR A 257 7.17 -2.73 -17.18
CA THR A 257 6.73 -4.14 -17.31
C THR A 257 5.73 -4.35 -18.44
N VAL A 258 5.67 -5.58 -18.95
CA VAL A 258 4.57 -6.00 -19.83
C VAL A 258 3.22 -5.92 -19.10
N THR A 259 3.18 -6.35 -17.83
CA THR A 259 2.03 -6.25 -16.92
C THR A 259 1.48 -4.83 -16.86
N TRP A 260 2.36 -3.83 -16.81
CA TRP A 260 1.95 -2.44 -16.85
C TRP A 260 1.56 -2.02 -18.27
N MET A 261 2.45 -2.14 -19.24
CA MET A 261 2.28 -1.56 -20.58
C MET A 261 1.12 -2.17 -21.37
N LYS A 262 0.84 -3.46 -21.18
CA LYS A 262 -0.25 -4.18 -21.85
C LYS A 262 -1.44 -4.49 -20.92
N GLY A 263 -1.27 -4.31 -19.62
CA GLY A 263 -2.33 -4.53 -18.65
C GLY A 263 -3.56 -3.65 -18.90
N GLY A 264 -4.71 -4.18 -18.51
CA GLY A 264 -5.97 -3.46 -18.55
C GLY A 264 -5.93 -2.25 -17.63
N VAL A 265 -6.37 -1.10 -18.15
CA VAL A 265 -6.55 0.13 -17.38
C VAL A 265 -7.84 0.05 -16.57
N GLY A 266 -7.81 0.44 -15.30
CA GLY A 266 -9.00 0.49 -14.48
C GLY A 266 -10.00 1.55 -14.95
N VAL A 267 -11.29 1.36 -14.63
CA VAL A 267 -12.39 2.16 -15.18
C VAL A 267 -12.24 3.66 -14.91
N ASP A 268 -11.78 4.04 -13.72
CA ASP A 268 -11.58 5.45 -13.37
C ASP A 268 -10.41 6.09 -14.11
N TYR A 269 -9.43 5.30 -14.54
CA TYR A 269 -8.23 5.76 -15.24
C TYR A 269 -8.34 5.62 -16.77
N ALA A 270 -9.39 4.96 -17.26
CA ALA A 270 -9.68 4.82 -18.67
C ALA A 270 -10.16 6.15 -19.29
N ILE A 271 -10.22 6.22 -20.61
CA ILE A 271 -10.76 7.40 -21.32
C ILE A 271 -12.20 7.65 -20.87
N GLY A 272 -12.49 8.86 -20.41
CA GLY A 272 -13.78 9.28 -19.86
C GLY A 272 -14.01 8.90 -18.39
N GLY A 273 -13.06 8.20 -17.76
CA GLY A 273 -13.06 7.90 -16.33
C GLY A 273 -12.77 9.14 -15.48
N ALA A 274 -13.14 9.09 -14.20
CA ALA A 274 -13.02 10.24 -13.28
C ALA A 274 -11.57 10.72 -13.08
N ARG A 275 -10.60 9.81 -13.21
CA ARG A 275 -9.15 10.04 -13.10
C ARG A 275 -8.42 9.78 -14.42
N GLY A 276 -9.17 9.72 -15.52
CA GLY A 276 -8.67 9.41 -16.85
C GLY A 276 -8.70 10.62 -17.79
N PRO A 277 -8.22 10.46 -19.03
CA PRO A 277 -8.33 11.51 -20.04
C PRO A 277 -9.77 11.83 -20.46
N PRO A 278 -10.07 13.09 -20.83
CA PRO A 278 -9.19 14.24 -20.69
C PRO A 278 -9.04 14.63 -19.22
N TYR A 279 -7.79 14.77 -18.76
CA TYR A 279 -7.55 15.17 -17.37
C TYR A 279 -8.07 16.58 -17.15
N LEU A 280 -8.99 16.69 -16.20
CA LEU A 280 -9.46 17.96 -15.70
C LEU A 280 -8.45 18.45 -14.65
N LEU A 281 -7.91 19.65 -14.86
CA LEU A 281 -7.16 20.35 -13.82
C LEU A 281 -8.21 20.89 -12.86
N GLU A 282 -8.31 20.32 -11.66
CA GLU A 282 -9.06 20.90 -10.53
C GLU A 282 -8.16 21.83 -9.71
#